data_AF-A0A0C1EFC6-F1
#
_entry.id   AF-A0A0C1EFC6-F1
#
_cell.length_a   1.000
_cell.length_b   1.000
_cell.length_c   1.000
_cell.angle_alpha   90.00
_cell.angle_beta   90.00
_cell.angle_gamma   90.00
#
_symmetry.space_group_name_H-M   'P 1'
#
loop_
_entity.id
_entity.type
_entity.pdbx_description
1 polymer ?
#
loop_
_entity_poly.entity_id
_entity_poly.type
_entity_poly.pdbx_seq_one_letter_code
_entity_poly.pdbx_strand_id
1 'polypeptide(L)'
;MAYTLIQDYHFGYTLFGNKPISFDRYYISPSIDMPACCKKNAKLEVLWDFWEQNNPHISESPFVLKRVKFTEDEIEFQEFYLINRPKCLKKIEKHWASFKNAFPPYETPHEVLKAICEKGPHTIKKHDLLGILLGYGEHNAHLFQMSSDLLIQLTLSTYAQDAHTTSKLTDQEKQQILYNQKLSIIVPKSSWEELLYQYREISMQLSGSLRTLVPYHPLLAIPLPSFRADPSHPETLKILRDYLETQKLSNQLLHHPNFLQMVLNRLYA
;
A
#
# COMPACT_ATOMS: atom_id res chain seq x y z
N MET A 1 -0.49 2.34 -22.90
CA MET A 1 -0.72 2.78 -21.51
C MET A 1 -1.74 1.91 -20.77
N ALA A 2 -2.99 1.79 -21.25
CA ALA A 2 -4.03 0.99 -20.56
C ALA A 2 -3.60 -0.46 -20.25
N TYR A 3 -2.94 -1.14 -21.19
CA TYR A 3 -2.37 -2.47 -20.99
C TYR A 3 -1.37 -2.49 -19.83
N THR A 4 -0.37 -1.60 -19.86
CA THR A 4 0.66 -1.45 -18.82
C THR A 4 0.03 -1.13 -17.46
N LEU A 5 -0.89 -0.16 -17.37
CA LEU A 5 -1.56 0.20 -16.11
C LEU A 5 -2.40 -0.95 -15.52
N ILE A 6 -3.05 -1.74 -16.37
CA ILE A 6 -3.94 -2.82 -15.93
C ILE A 6 -3.15 -4.07 -15.55
N GLN A 7 -2.13 -4.42 -16.31
CA GLN A 7 -1.35 -5.64 -16.12
C GLN A 7 -0.16 -5.44 -15.18
N ASP A 8 0.61 -4.36 -15.34
CA ASP A 8 1.87 -4.14 -14.60
C ASP A 8 1.68 -3.36 -13.30
N TYR A 9 0.57 -2.64 -13.15
CA TYR A 9 0.28 -1.75 -12.01
C TYR A 9 -1.01 -2.12 -11.25
N HIS A 10 -1.62 -3.27 -11.56
CA HIS A 10 -2.75 -3.85 -10.82
C HIS A 10 -4.00 -2.95 -10.77
N PHE A 11 -4.14 -2.02 -11.70
CA PHE A 11 -5.32 -1.14 -11.76
C PHE A 11 -6.57 -1.91 -12.24
N GLY A 12 -6.40 -3.07 -12.89
CA GLY A 12 -7.50 -3.96 -13.26
C GLY A 12 -8.37 -4.38 -12.07
N TYR A 13 -7.76 -4.62 -10.91
CA TYR A 13 -8.50 -4.98 -9.69
C TYR A 13 -9.36 -3.85 -9.13
N THR A 14 -8.99 -2.60 -9.40
CA THR A 14 -9.75 -1.41 -9.00
C THR A 14 -10.82 -1.06 -10.04
N LEU A 15 -10.49 -1.17 -11.34
CA LEU A 15 -11.42 -0.88 -12.44
C LEU A 15 -12.57 -1.89 -12.54
N PHE A 16 -12.23 -3.18 -12.46
CA PHE A 16 -13.14 -4.28 -12.74
C PHE A 16 -13.44 -5.14 -11.51
N GLY A 17 -12.61 -5.07 -10.47
CA GLY A 17 -12.79 -5.84 -9.24
C GLY A 17 -13.28 -5.03 -8.06
N ASN A 18 -13.12 -5.60 -6.86
CA ASN A 18 -13.58 -5.04 -5.59
C ASN A 18 -12.57 -4.17 -4.85
N LYS A 19 -11.40 -3.96 -5.43
CA LYS A 19 -10.32 -3.20 -4.78
C LYS A 19 -10.66 -1.71 -4.75
N PRO A 20 -10.60 -1.03 -3.58
CA PRO A 20 -10.87 0.40 -3.50
C PRO A 20 -9.77 1.26 -4.14
N ILE A 21 -8.50 0.97 -3.86
CA ILE A 21 -7.33 1.73 -4.36
C ILE A 21 -6.27 0.79 -4.92
N SER A 22 -5.64 1.18 -6.01
CA SER A 22 -4.33 0.67 -6.42
C SER A 22 -3.37 1.83 -6.62
N PHE A 23 -2.11 1.65 -6.26
CA PHE A 23 -1.06 2.62 -6.54
C PHE A 23 0.28 1.91 -6.75
N ASP A 24 1.19 2.62 -7.39
CA ASP A 24 2.60 2.26 -7.46
C ASP A 24 3.43 3.53 -7.37
N ARG A 25 4.65 3.42 -6.83
CA ARG A 25 5.55 4.55 -6.62
C ARG A 25 7.00 4.18 -6.88
N TYR A 26 7.79 5.15 -7.33
CA TYR A 26 9.23 5.01 -7.47
C TYR A 26 9.98 6.27 -7.11
N TYR A 27 11.29 6.10 -6.86
CA TYR A 27 12.23 7.16 -6.57
C TYR A 27 12.53 8.01 -7.81
N ILE A 28 12.42 9.33 -7.69
CA ILE A 28 12.75 10.26 -8.78
C ILE A 28 14.27 10.43 -8.92
N SER A 29 14.98 10.46 -7.80
CA SER A 29 16.44 10.51 -7.74
C SER A 29 16.94 9.25 -7.05
N PRO A 30 17.45 8.24 -7.79
CA PRO A 30 18.09 7.09 -7.16
C PRO A 30 19.43 7.56 -6.59
N SER A 31 19.50 7.79 -5.28
CA SER A 31 20.79 7.74 -4.60
C SER A 31 21.28 6.29 -4.67
N ILE A 32 22.19 6.04 -5.61
CA ILE A 32 23.10 4.88 -5.69
C ILE A 32 22.42 3.57 -6.22
N ASP A 33 22.81 3.19 -7.44
CA ASP A 33 22.77 1.82 -8.00
C ASP A 33 21.44 1.02 -8.07
N MET A 34 20.41 1.55 -8.75
CA MET A 34 19.26 0.73 -9.17
C MET A 34 18.91 0.85 -10.67
N PRO A 35 19.61 0.13 -11.58
CA PRO A 35 19.46 0.31 -13.04
C PRO A 35 18.15 -0.22 -13.65
N ALA A 36 17.55 -1.26 -13.07
CA ALA A 36 16.46 -1.99 -13.71
C ALA A 36 15.08 -1.33 -13.55
N CYS A 37 14.79 -0.73 -12.39
CA CYS A 37 13.50 -0.06 -12.14
C CYS A 37 13.38 1.26 -12.92
N CYS A 38 14.49 1.99 -13.09
CA CYS A 38 14.52 3.30 -13.78
C CYS A 38 14.00 3.24 -15.23
N LYS A 39 14.30 2.16 -15.99
CA LYS A 39 13.85 2.02 -17.39
C LYS A 39 12.35 1.75 -17.52
N LYS A 40 11.76 0.95 -16.63
CA LYS A 40 10.30 0.68 -16.61
C LYS A 40 9.54 1.97 -16.31
N ASN A 41 10.04 2.75 -15.36
CA ASN A 41 9.43 4.00 -14.91
C ASN A 41 9.48 5.10 -15.98
N ALA A 42 10.60 5.26 -16.68
CA ALA A 42 10.72 6.23 -17.79
C ALA A 42 9.70 5.98 -18.92
N LYS A 43 9.40 4.71 -19.24
CA LYS A 43 8.37 4.38 -20.23
C LYS A 43 6.96 4.73 -19.74
N LEU A 44 6.68 4.53 -18.44
CA LEU A 44 5.40 4.92 -17.86
C LEU A 44 5.21 6.44 -17.90
N GLU A 45 6.24 7.22 -17.59
CA GLU A 45 6.19 8.70 -17.64
C GLU A 45 5.79 9.22 -19.02
N VAL A 46 6.47 8.77 -20.08
CA VAL A 46 6.16 9.20 -21.46
C VAL A 46 4.73 8.84 -21.85
N LEU A 47 4.28 7.64 -21.47
CA LEU A 47 2.91 7.20 -21.75
C LEU A 47 1.88 8.00 -20.96
N TRP A 48 2.22 8.41 -19.74
CA TRP A 48 1.36 9.21 -18.89
C TRP A 48 1.25 10.65 -19.38
N ASP A 49 2.36 11.28 -19.75
CA ASP A 49 2.36 12.63 -20.31
C ASP A 49 1.45 12.70 -21.54
N PHE A 50 1.55 11.71 -22.44
CA PHE A 50 0.64 11.58 -23.57
C PHE A 50 -0.82 11.46 -23.13
N TRP A 51 -1.11 10.66 -22.11
CA TRP A 51 -2.46 10.48 -21.62
C TRP A 51 -3.05 11.74 -20.99
N GLU A 52 -2.29 12.40 -20.13
CA GLU A 52 -2.69 13.62 -19.41
C GLU A 52 -3.01 14.76 -20.39
N GLN A 53 -2.22 14.89 -21.46
CA GLN A 53 -2.47 15.84 -22.55
C GLN A 53 -3.77 15.55 -23.33
N ASN A 54 -4.09 14.27 -23.54
CA ASN A 54 -5.22 13.86 -24.37
C ASN A 54 -6.51 13.60 -23.56
N ASN A 55 -6.44 13.57 -22.22
CA ASN A 55 -7.57 13.24 -21.34
C ASN A 55 -7.63 14.16 -20.10
N PRO A 56 -7.69 15.50 -20.26
CA PRO A 56 -7.48 16.46 -19.17
C PRO A 56 -8.64 16.58 -18.16
N HIS A 57 -9.80 15.93 -18.38
CA HIS A 57 -11.00 16.14 -17.57
C HIS A 57 -11.57 14.83 -17.02
N ILE A 58 -11.42 14.63 -15.70
CA ILE A 58 -11.98 13.50 -14.92
C ILE A 58 -12.56 14.03 -13.59
N SER A 59 -13.34 15.12 -13.62
CA SER A 59 -13.92 15.68 -12.38
C SER A 59 -15.11 14.88 -11.86
N GLU A 60 -15.92 14.28 -12.74
CA GLU A 60 -17.21 13.65 -12.38
C GLU A 60 -17.21 12.11 -12.37
N SER A 61 -16.09 11.49 -12.76
CA SER A 61 -15.98 10.03 -12.76
C SER A 61 -16.11 9.42 -11.35
N PRO A 62 -16.62 8.19 -11.20
CA PRO A 62 -16.45 7.43 -9.95
C PRO A 62 -14.99 7.06 -9.67
N PHE A 63 -14.07 7.24 -10.63
CA PHE A 63 -12.65 6.94 -10.52
C PHE A 63 -11.76 8.19 -10.50
N VAL A 64 -10.69 8.15 -9.70
CA VAL A 64 -9.59 9.12 -9.74
C VAL A 64 -8.35 8.40 -10.24
N LEU A 65 -7.88 8.78 -11.42
CA LEU A 65 -6.60 8.34 -11.96
C LEU A 65 -5.66 9.54 -11.96
N LYS A 66 -4.58 9.50 -11.18
CA LYS A 66 -3.66 10.63 -11.01
C LYS A 66 -2.21 10.18 -10.86
N ARG A 67 -1.33 11.14 -11.12
CA ARG A 67 0.11 11.09 -10.89
C ARG A 67 0.47 12.24 -9.96
N VAL A 68 1.21 11.97 -8.88
CA VAL A 68 1.63 12.99 -7.90
C VAL A 68 3.10 12.81 -7.55
N LYS A 69 3.79 13.94 -7.38
CA LYS A 69 5.14 13.99 -6.80
C LYS A 69 5.03 14.34 -5.32
N PHE A 70 5.79 13.67 -4.48
CA PHE A 70 5.87 13.99 -3.06
C PHE A 70 7.27 13.67 -2.50
N THR A 71 7.57 14.26 -1.35
CA THR A 71 8.82 14.02 -0.62
C THR A 71 8.48 13.38 0.72
N GLU A 72 9.19 12.30 1.06
CA GLU A 72 9.09 11.59 2.34
C GLU A 72 10.52 11.29 2.80
N ASP A 73 10.87 11.75 4.01
CA ASP A 73 12.21 11.59 4.60
C ASP A 73 13.36 12.03 3.67
N GLU A 74 13.21 13.23 3.08
CA GLU A 74 14.16 13.83 2.12
C GLU A 74 14.31 13.06 0.79
N ILE A 75 13.51 12.02 0.58
CA ILE A 75 13.49 11.22 -0.63
C ILE A 75 12.31 11.63 -1.49
N GLU A 76 12.56 11.91 -2.77
CA GLU A 76 11.52 12.27 -3.74
C GLU A 76 10.93 11.04 -4.42
N PHE A 77 9.61 11.00 -4.46
CA PHE A 77 8.83 9.92 -5.06
C PHE A 77 7.89 10.45 -6.13
N GLN A 78 7.70 9.62 -7.16
CA GLN A 78 6.61 9.71 -8.11
C GLN A 78 5.62 8.58 -7.82
N GLU A 79 4.36 8.92 -7.58
CA GLU A 79 3.28 7.96 -7.35
C GLU A 79 2.20 8.08 -8.41
N PHE A 80 1.74 6.92 -8.89
CA PHE A 80 0.60 6.77 -9.77
C PHE A 80 -0.47 6.01 -9.01
N TYR A 81 -1.70 6.51 -9.00
CA TYR A 81 -2.79 5.85 -8.29
C TYR A 81 -4.11 5.89 -9.05
N LEU A 82 -4.89 4.85 -8.81
CA LEU A 82 -6.27 4.71 -9.22
C LEU A 82 -7.15 4.45 -7.98
N ILE A 83 -8.14 5.31 -7.77
CA ILE A 83 -9.08 5.24 -6.66
C ILE A 83 -10.50 5.05 -7.21
N ASN A 84 -11.23 4.09 -6.67
CA ASN A 84 -12.67 3.94 -6.87
C ASN A 84 -13.41 4.66 -5.73
N ARG A 85 -13.90 5.90 -5.98
CA ARG A 85 -14.48 6.78 -4.96
C ARG A 85 -15.59 6.08 -4.15
N PRO A 86 -16.62 5.45 -4.77
CA PRO A 86 -17.67 4.77 -4.01
C PRO A 86 -17.15 3.63 -3.11
N LYS A 87 -16.20 2.82 -3.60
CA LYS A 87 -15.66 1.69 -2.81
C LYS A 87 -14.77 2.17 -1.66
N CYS A 88 -13.98 3.21 -1.89
CA CYS A 88 -13.19 3.85 -0.84
C CYS A 88 -14.08 4.48 0.22
N LEU A 89 -15.09 5.24 -0.19
CA LEU A 89 -16.01 5.89 0.74
C LEU A 89 -16.64 4.87 1.68
N LYS A 90 -17.19 3.78 1.13
CA LYS A 90 -17.79 2.69 1.93
C LYS A 90 -16.83 2.10 2.96
N LYS A 91 -15.54 1.96 2.61
CA LYS A 91 -14.51 1.47 3.55
C LYS A 91 -14.19 2.50 4.62
N ILE A 92 -14.07 3.77 4.26
CA ILE A 92 -13.81 4.87 5.21
C ILE A 92 -14.99 5.00 6.18
N GLU A 93 -16.23 4.98 5.70
CA GLU A 93 -17.45 5.03 6.51
C GLU A 93 -17.52 3.86 7.50
N LYS A 94 -17.26 2.63 7.02
CA LYS A 94 -17.23 1.44 7.88
C LYS A 94 -16.19 1.54 9.00
N HIS A 95 -15.06 2.19 8.75
CA HIS A 95 -13.93 2.30 9.67
C HIS A 95 -13.73 3.73 10.21
N TRP A 96 -14.82 4.52 10.26
CA TRP A 96 -14.71 5.96 10.44
C TRP A 96 -13.94 6.37 11.69
N ALA A 97 -14.13 5.69 12.82
CA ALA A 97 -13.42 6.00 14.06
C ALA A 97 -11.87 5.94 13.89
N SER A 98 -11.37 4.92 13.20
CA SER A 98 -9.93 4.77 12.96
C SER A 98 -9.41 5.79 11.95
N PHE A 99 -10.18 6.09 10.91
CA PHE A 99 -9.84 7.15 9.94
C PHE A 99 -9.86 8.53 10.57
N LYS A 100 -10.85 8.89 11.39
CA LYS A 100 -10.92 10.16 12.12
C LYS A 100 -9.67 10.38 12.98
N ASN A 101 -9.22 9.34 13.67
CA ASN A 101 -7.99 9.40 14.48
C ASN A 101 -6.72 9.58 13.63
N ALA A 102 -6.66 8.98 12.44
CA ALA A 102 -5.51 9.11 11.55
C ALA A 102 -5.51 10.40 10.71
N PHE A 103 -6.68 11.04 10.58
CA PHE A 103 -6.91 12.25 9.81
C PHE A 103 -7.60 13.33 10.68
N PRO A 104 -6.99 13.78 11.81
CA PRO A 104 -7.67 14.64 12.79
C PRO A 104 -8.27 15.95 12.25
N PRO A 105 -7.68 16.63 11.24
CA PRO A 105 -8.25 17.87 10.72
C PRO A 105 -9.58 17.69 9.96
N TYR A 106 -10.00 16.46 9.65
CA TYR A 106 -11.18 16.21 8.83
C TYR A 106 -12.30 15.61 9.69
N GLU A 107 -13.51 16.13 9.52
CA GLU A 107 -14.67 15.81 10.37
C GLU A 107 -15.61 14.78 9.74
N THR A 108 -15.46 14.49 8.45
CA THR A 108 -16.32 13.55 7.73
C THR A 108 -15.56 12.53 6.87
N PRO A 109 -16.13 11.34 6.60
CA PRO A 109 -15.58 10.38 5.64
C PRO A 109 -15.33 10.96 4.25
N HIS A 110 -16.18 11.90 3.81
CA HIS A 110 -16.09 12.53 2.50
C HIS A 110 -14.87 13.46 2.40
N GLU A 111 -14.57 14.21 3.46
CA GLU A 111 -13.38 15.07 3.51
C GLU A 111 -12.09 14.25 3.49
N VAL A 112 -12.05 13.13 4.22
CA VAL A 112 -10.92 12.19 4.17
C VAL A 112 -10.75 11.59 2.78
N LEU A 113 -11.84 11.12 2.15
CA LEU A 113 -11.80 10.62 0.78
C LEU A 113 -11.28 11.68 -0.18
N LYS A 114 -11.78 12.92 -0.08
CA LYS A 114 -11.35 14.04 -0.92
C LYS A 114 -9.85 14.29 -0.75
N ALA A 115 -9.35 14.33 0.48
CA ALA A 115 -7.93 14.50 0.76
C ALA A 115 -7.07 13.38 0.13
N ILE A 116 -7.49 12.11 0.24
CA ILE A 116 -6.80 10.97 -0.38
C ILE A 116 -6.84 11.08 -1.91
N CYS A 117 -7.96 11.50 -2.50
CA CYS A 117 -8.11 11.71 -3.94
C CYS A 117 -7.29 12.88 -4.50
N GLU A 118 -7.00 13.88 -3.67
CA GLU A 118 -6.23 15.06 -4.06
C GLU A 118 -4.74 14.83 -3.89
N LYS A 119 -4.34 14.36 -2.70
CA LYS A 119 -2.95 14.24 -2.30
C LYS A 119 -2.37 12.88 -2.68
N GLY A 120 -3.14 11.80 -2.55
CA GLY A 120 -2.73 10.44 -2.92
C GLY A 120 -2.66 9.48 -1.72
N PRO A 121 -2.56 8.16 -1.98
CA PRO A 121 -2.50 7.13 -0.94
C PRO A 121 -1.34 7.24 0.05
N HIS A 122 -0.20 7.83 -0.33
CA HIS A 122 0.94 8.07 0.56
C HIS A 122 0.63 8.92 1.81
N THR A 123 -0.51 9.64 1.81
CA THR A 123 -0.99 10.39 2.98
C THR A 123 -1.49 9.48 4.11
N ILE A 124 -1.80 8.22 3.82
CA ILE A 124 -2.28 7.24 4.80
C ILE A 124 -1.06 6.65 5.51
N LYS A 125 -0.69 7.22 6.66
CA LYS A 125 0.50 6.79 7.43
C LYS A 125 0.30 5.52 8.24
N LYS A 126 -0.94 5.14 8.55
CA LYS A 126 -1.24 3.89 9.26
C LYS A 126 -1.38 2.73 8.29
N HIS A 127 -0.64 1.66 8.53
CA HIS A 127 -0.54 0.51 7.64
C HIS A 127 -1.83 -0.32 7.63
N ASP A 128 -2.55 -0.40 8.74
CA ASP A 128 -3.87 -1.05 8.79
C ASP A 128 -4.88 -0.34 7.87
N LEU A 129 -5.02 0.98 7.99
CA LEU A 129 -5.94 1.77 7.17
C LEU A 129 -5.60 1.69 5.69
N LEU A 130 -4.31 1.73 5.37
CA LEU A 130 -3.83 1.53 4.01
C LEU A 130 -4.18 0.13 3.51
N GLY A 131 -3.95 -0.92 4.31
CA GLY A 131 -4.29 -2.30 4.00
C GLY A 131 -5.79 -2.51 3.73
N ILE A 132 -6.65 -1.86 4.51
CA ILE A 132 -8.11 -1.87 4.31
C ILE A 132 -8.48 -1.28 2.94
N LEU A 133 -7.89 -0.12 2.58
CA LEU A 133 -8.17 0.54 1.29
C LEU A 133 -7.52 -0.15 0.09
N LEU A 134 -6.48 -0.93 0.32
CA LEU A 134 -5.89 -1.84 -0.66
C LEU A 134 -6.70 -3.12 -0.84
N GLY A 135 -7.78 -3.30 -0.08
CA GLY A 135 -8.70 -4.43 -0.25
C GLY A 135 -8.18 -5.73 0.35
N TYR A 136 -7.27 -5.69 1.32
CA TYR A 136 -6.76 -6.89 1.98
C TYR A 136 -7.65 -7.43 3.10
N GLY A 137 -8.72 -6.69 3.43
CA GLY A 137 -9.59 -7.03 4.54
C GLY A 137 -9.05 -6.50 5.87
N GLU A 138 -9.91 -6.51 6.88
CA GLU A 138 -9.59 -5.97 8.21
C GLU A 138 -8.59 -6.86 8.94
N HIS A 139 -8.75 -8.18 8.83
CA HIS A 139 -7.90 -9.14 9.52
C HIS A 139 -6.43 -9.00 9.09
N ASN A 140 -6.19 -9.03 7.79
CA ASN A 140 -4.83 -8.93 7.25
C ASN A 140 -4.23 -7.54 7.45
N ALA A 141 -5.05 -6.49 7.35
CA ALA A 141 -4.61 -5.13 7.63
C ALA A 141 -4.10 -4.97 9.07
N HIS A 142 -4.83 -5.53 10.04
CA HIS A 142 -4.43 -5.51 11.44
C HIS A 142 -3.15 -6.30 11.69
N LEU A 143 -3.05 -7.53 11.16
CA LEU A 143 -1.84 -8.36 11.30
C LEU A 143 -0.61 -7.68 10.67
N PHE A 144 -0.79 -6.98 9.55
CA PHE A 144 0.29 -6.24 8.91
C PHE A 144 0.76 -5.06 9.77
N GLN A 145 -0.18 -4.29 10.36
CA GLN A 145 0.16 -3.23 11.32
C GLN A 145 0.91 -3.79 12.53
N MET A 146 0.42 -4.88 13.14
CA MET A 146 1.12 -5.53 14.27
C MET A 146 2.53 -5.98 13.89
N SER A 147 2.70 -6.57 12.71
CA SER A 147 4.01 -7.01 12.23
C SER A 147 4.96 -5.82 12.02
N SER A 148 4.46 -4.70 11.49
CA SER A 148 5.21 -3.47 11.33
C SER A 148 5.63 -2.87 12.67
N ASP A 149 4.69 -2.78 13.62
CA ASP A 149 4.95 -2.23 14.96
C ASP A 149 5.99 -3.07 15.70
N LEU A 150 5.89 -4.40 15.63
CA LEU A 150 6.89 -5.30 16.19
C LEU A 150 8.25 -5.16 15.52
N LEU A 151 8.31 -5.02 14.19
CA LEU A 151 9.57 -4.82 13.50
C LEU A 151 10.25 -3.52 13.95
N ILE A 152 9.50 -2.43 14.07
CA ILE A 152 10.01 -1.15 14.58
C ILE A 152 10.54 -1.34 16.01
N GLN A 153 9.79 -2.02 16.88
CA GLN A 153 10.22 -2.31 18.25
C GLN A 153 11.50 -3.17 18.29
N LEU A 154 11.61 -4.18 17.42
CA LEU A 154 12.80 -5.02 17.30
C LEU A 154 14.02 -4.21 16.81
N THR A 155 13.84 -3.39 15.79
CA THR A 155 14.90 -2.52 15.29
C THR A 155 15.39 -1.56 16.38
N LEU A 156 14.46 -0.90 17.08
CA LEU A 156 14.81 0.03 18.15
C LEU A 156 15.46 -0.64 19.35
N SER A 157 15.01 -1.83 19.75
CA SER A 157 15.65 -2.58 20.85
C SER A 157 17.03 -3.11 20.49
N THR A 158 17.28 -3.49 19.23
CA THR A 158 18.62 -3.83 18.73
C THR A 158 19.53 -2.61 18.80
N TYR A 159 19.09 -1.47 18.28
CA TYR A 159 19.86 -0.22 18.38
C TYR A 159 20.12 0.19 19.83
N ALA A 160 19.17 0.00 20.74
CA ALA A 160 19.36 0.27 22.16
C ALA A 160 20.40 -0.67 22.78
N GLN A 161 20.35 -1.97 22.48
CA GLN A 161 21.35 -2.96 22.93
C GLN A 161 22.74 -2.64 22.38
N ASP A 162 22.84 -2.29 21.09
CA ASP A 162 24.07 -1.88 20.43
C ASP A 162 24.60 -0.54 20.98
N ALA A 163 23.73 0.39 21.36
CA ALA A 163 24.09 1.65 22.01
C ALA A 163 24.40 1.49 23.53
N HIS A 164 24.10 0.34 24.11
CA HIS A 164 24.56 -0.05 25.44
C HIS A 164 25.91 -0.79 25.39
N THR A 165 26.24 -1.46 24.27
CA THR A 165 27.54 -2.10 24.04
C THR A 165 28.55 -1.20 23.35
N THR A 166 28.11 -0.19 22.59
CA THR A 166 28.95 0.88 22.05
C THR A 166 28.86 2.11 22.94
N SER A 167 29.96 2.41 23.63
CA SER A 167 30.18 3.53 24.56
C SER A 167 30.15 4.94 23.91
N LYS A 168 29.41 5.14 22.81
CA LYS A 168 29.51 6.36 21.99
C LYS A 168 28.26 7.22 21.89
N LEU A 169 27.09 6.75 22.31
CA LEU A 169 25.87 7.57 22.31
C LEU A 169 25.52 8.00 23.73
N THR A 170 25.40 9.31 23.91
CA THR A 170 24.91 9.92 25.15
C THR A 170 23.43 9.60 25.35
N ASP A 171 22.98 9.56 26.61
CA ASP A 171 21.56 9.33 26.91
C ASP A 171 20.64 10.40 26.30
N GLN A 172 21.18 11.58 26.03
CA GLN A 172 20.50 12.69 25.36
C GLN A 172 20.27 12.39 23.87
N GLU A 173 21.23 11.79 23.17
CA GLU A 173 21.07 11.34 21.78
C GLU A 173 20.06 10.19 21.67
N LYS A 174 20.06 9.26 22.64
CA LYS A 174 19.07 8.18 22.72
C LYS A 174 17.65 8.73 22.90
N GLN A 175 17.48 9.69 23.81
CA GLN A 175 16.19 10.35 24.02
C GLN A 175 15.76 11.18 22.82
N GLN A 176 16.69 11.84 22.13
CA GLN A 176 16.40 12.63 20.93
C GLN A 176 15.96 11.75 19.76
N ILE A 177 16.53 10.56 19.57
CA ILE A 177 16.08 9.58 18.55
C ILE A 177 14.65 9.11 18.84
N LEU A 178 14.37 8.74 20.09
CA LEU A 178 13.03 8.33 20.52
C LEU A 178 12.00 9.46 20.38
N TYR A 179 12.40 10.69 20.73
CA TYR A 179 11.56 11.89 20.63
C TYR A 179 11.29 12.30 19.17
N ASN A 180 12.31 12.31 18.31
CA ASN A 180 12.19 12.70 16.90
C ASN A 180 11.27 11.77 16.11
N GLN A 181 11.15 10.51 16.53
CA GLN A 181 10.25 9.55 15.90
C GLN A 181 8.80 9.64 16.41
N LYS A 182 8.49 10.54 17.38
CA LYS A 182 7.16 10.71 17.99
C LYS A 182 6.53 9.41 18.52
N LEU A 183 7.35 8.40 18.81
CA LEU A 183 6.87 7.12 19.31
C LEU A 183 6.97 7.16 20.84
N SER A 184 5.85 7.38 21.51
CA SER A 184 5.69 7.07 22.94
C SER A 184 5.65 5.55 23.13
N ILE A 185 6.79 4.88 22.91
CA ILE A 185 6.91 3.44 23.11
C ILE A 185 7.08 3.17 24.59
N ILE A 186 6.04 2.62 25.21
CA ILE A 186 6.20 1.79 26.39
C ILE A 186 6.90 0.52 25.91
N VAL A 187 8.22 0.45 26.03
CA VAL A 187 8.95 -0.80 25.80
C VAL A 187 8.44 -1.79 26.84
N PRO A 188 7.69 -2.85 26.47
CA PRO A 188 7.37 -3.86 27.45
C PRO A 188 8.70 -4.47 27.90
N LYS A 189 8.83 -4.79 29.19
CA LYS A 189 10.00 -5.52 29.74
C LYS A 189 10.17 -6.94 29.16
N SER A 190 9.44 -7.29 28.09
CA SER A 190 9.55 -8.53 27.34
C SER A 190 10.97 -8.66 26.79
N SER A 191 11.61 -9.79 27.06
CA SER A 191 12.96 -10.07 26.56
C SER A 191 12.97 -10.08 25.03
N TRP A 192 14.13 -9.83 24.44
CA TRP A 192 14.33 -9.84 22.98
C TRP A 192 13.78 -11.11 22.32
N GLU A 193 13.87 -12.25 23.00
CA GLU A 193 13.38 -13.55 22.56
C GLU A 193 11.85 -13.58 22.46
N GLU A 194 11.13 -12.93 23.37
CA GLU A 194 9.66 -12.87 23.38
C GLU A 194 9.14 -12.02 22.22
N LEU A 195 9.75 -10.85 21.97
CA LEU A 195 9.41 -10.02 20.81
C LEU A 195 9.73 -10.72 19.49
N LEU A 196 10.88 -11.39 19.39
CA LEU A 196 11.23 -12.19 18.22
C LEU A 196 10.25 -13.35 18.02
N TYR A 197 9.82 -14.01 19.09
CA TYR A 197 8.84 -15.08 19.02
C TYR A 197 7.50 -14.56 18.50
N GLN A 198 6.99 -13.47 19.06
CA GLN A 198 5.74 -12.84 18.60
C GLN A 198 5.83 -12.40 17.13
N TYR A 199 6.92 -11.76 16.73
CA TYR A 199 7.13 -11.38 15.33
C TYR A 199 7.16 -12.61 14.40
N ARG A 200 7.80 -13.72 14.83
CA ARG A 200 7.83 -14.98 14.07
C ARG A 200 6.44 -15.59 13.96
N GLU A 201 5.67 -15.66 15.03
CA GLU A 201 4.30 -16.19 15.02
C GLU A 201 3.40 -15.40 14.07
N ILE A 202 3.40 -14.06 14.16
CA ILE A 202 2.64 -13.20 13.23
C ILE A 202 3.15 -13.38 11.80
N SER A 203 4.47 -13.41 11.61
CA SER A 203 5.07 -13.67 10.29
C SER A 203 4.67 -15.03 9.72
N MET A 204 4.53 -16.06 10.57
CA MET A 204 4.09 -17.40 10.19
C MET A 204 2.61 -17.41 9.81
N GLN A 205 1.75 -16.75 10.59
CA GLN A 205 0.33 -16.57 10.24
C GLN A 205 0.19 -15.88 8.89
N LEU A 206 0.93 -14.81 8.67
CA LEU A 206 0.97 -14.08 7.40
C LEU A 206 1.62 -14.87 6.25
N SER A 207 2.39 -15.93 6.52
CA SER A 207 3.14 -16.70 5.51
C SER A 207 2.66 -18.14 5.34
N GLY A 208 1.48 -18.48 5.87
CA GLY A 208 0.95 -19.85 5.94
C GLY A 208 1.19 -20.69 4.68
N SER A 209 2.09 -21.67 4.79
CA SER A 209 2.16 -22.92 4.01
C SER A 209 1.99 -22.87 2.47
N LEU A 210 2.76 -22.04 1.77
CA LEU A 210 3.03 -22.21 0.32
C LEU A 210 4.54 -22.22 0.01
N ARG A 211 5.35 -22.84 0.89
CA ARG A 211 6.79 -23.01 0.64
C ARG A 211 7.14 -24.16 -0.31
N THR A 212 6.18 -24.91 -0.84
CA THR A 212 6.51 -26.13 -1.63
C THR A 212 5.78 -26.35 -2.96
N LEU A 213 4.89 -25.49 -3.43
CA LEU A 213 4.37 -25.59 -4.80
C LEU A 213 4.15 -24.19 -5.37
N VAL A 214 4.75 -23.95 -6.54
CA VAL A 214 4.74 -22.74 -7.38
C VAL A 214 5.87 -21.74 -7.07
N PRO A 215 6.86 -21.58 -7.97
CA PRO A 215 7.84 -20.49 -7.87
C PRO A 215 7.08 -19.16 -8.02
N TYR A 216 7.11 -18.31 -6.99
CA TYR A 216 6.34 -17.07 -6.84
C TYR A 216 4.81 -17.21 -6.64
N HIS A 217 4.32 -17.27 -5.39
CA HIS A 217 3.01 -16.68 -5.02
C HIS A 217 2.69 -16.77 -3.50
N PRO A 218 2.63 -15.64 -2.78
CA PRO A 218 1.55 -15.45 -1.81
C PRO A 218 0.64 -14.23 -2.11
N LEU A 219 0.87 -13.52 -3.23
CA LEU A 219 0.22 -12.21 -3.51
C LEU A 219 0.03 -11.78 -4.97
N LEU A 220 0.21 -12.57 -6.04
CA LEU A 220 0.00 -12.07 -7.43
C LEU A 220 -1.47 -11.78 -7.86
N ALA A 221 -2.26 -11.15 -6.99
CA ALA A 221 -3.20 -10.12 -7.42
C ALA A 221 -2.78 -8.71 -6.99
N ILE A 222 -1.98 -8.56 -5.93
CA ILE A 222 -1.44 -7.30 -5.44
C ILE A 222 0.02 -7.51 -4.99
N PRO A 223 1.03 -7.38 -5.87
CA PRO A 223 2.40 -7.23 -5.46
C PRO A 223 2.59 -5.80 -4.96
N LEU A 224 2.11 -5.54 -3.74
CA LEU A 224 2.81 -4.57 -2.94
C LEU A 224 4.01 -5.29 -2.34
N PRO A 225 5.22 -4.72 -2.41
CA PRO A 225 6.36 -5.25 -1.69
C PRO A 225 5.94 -5.50 -0.24
N SER A 226 6.04 -6.75 0.21
CA SER A 226 5.92 -7.17 1.61
C SER A 226 4.52 -7.30 2.25
N PHE A 227 3.39 -7.10 1.55
CA PHE A 227 2.06 -7.26 2.20
C PHE A 227 1.64 -8.72 2.33
N ARG A 228 2.00 -9.41 3.42
CA ARG A 228 1.65 -10.83 3.63
C ARG A 228 0.23 -10.98 4.23
N ALA A 229 -0.46 -12.09 4.00
CA ALA A 229 -1.86 -12.30 4.43
C ALA A 229 -2.06 -13.68 5.04
N ASP A 230 -2.95 -13.81 6.02
CA ASP A 230 -3.32 -15.09 6.63
C ASP A 230 -4.20 -15.91 5.67
N PRO A 231 -3.68 -17.00 5.07
CA PRO A 231 -4.36 -17.75 4.04
C PRO A 231 -5.48 -18.64 4.58
N SER A 232 -5.53 -18.85 5.90
CA SER A 232 -6.54 -19.69 6.54
C SER A 232 -7.81 -18.91 6.92
N HIS A 233 -7.71 -17.58 7.01
CA HIS A 233 -8.82 -16.75 7.45
C HIS A 233 -9.95 -16.69 6.40
N PRO A 234 -11.24 -16.82 6.80
CA PRO A 234 -12.37 -16.81 5.87
C PRO A 234 -12.47 -15.54 5.00
N GLU A 235 -12.11 -14.37 5.55
CA GLU A 235 -12.07 -13.11 4.79
C GLU A 235 -11.04 -13.19 3.66
N THR A 236 -9.84 -13.71 3.94
CA THR A 236 -8.77 -13.87 2.95
C THR A 236 -9.19 -14.81 1.84
N LEU A 237 -9.79 -15.96 2.19
CA LEU A 237 -10.27 -16.92 1.22
C LEU A 237 -11.33 -16.32 0.28
N LYS A 238 -12.21 -15.46 0.81
CA LYS A 238 -13.19 -14.74 -0.02
C LYS A 238 -12.51 -13.75 -0.96
N ILE A 239 -11.61 -12.91 -0.45
CA ILE A 239 -10.87 -11.92 -1.26
C ILE A 239 -10.10 -12.60 -2.39
N LEU A 240 -9.46 -13.75 -2.11
CA LEU A 240 -8.73 -14.51 -3.11
C LEU A 240 -9.65 -14.99 -4.26
N ARG A 241 -10.87 -15.45 -3.95
CA ARG A 241 -11.84 -15.84 -4.99
C ARG A 241 -12.23 -14.64 -5.85
N ASP A 242 -12.60 -13.52 -5.23
CA ASP A 242 -12.97 -12.28 -5.94
C ASP A 242 -11.84 -11.81 -6.87
N TYR A 243 -10.58 -11.94 -6.44
CA TYR A 243 -9.42 -11.56 -7.24
C TYR A 243 -9.16 -12.53 -8.39
N LEU A 244 -9.28 -13.84 -8.18
CA LEU A 244 -9.15 -14.81 -9.27
C LEU A 244 -10.21 -14.58 -10.36
N GLU A 245 -11.45 -14.27 -9.98
CA GLU A 245 -12.52 -13.90 -10.91
C GLU A 245 -12.19 -12.61 -11.67
N THR A 246 -11.74 -11.59 -10.95
CA THR A 246 -11.34 -10.31 -11.55
C THR A 246 -10.15 -10.46 -12.51
N GLN A 247 -9.19 -11.32 -12.16
CA GLN A 247 -8.03 -11.61 -13.00
C GLN A 247 -8.45 -12.30 -14.29
N LYS A 248 -9.34 -13.30 -14.20
CA LYS A 248 -9.91 -13.97 -15.36
C LYS A 248 -10.62 -12.98 -16.29
N LEU A 249 -11.44 -12.10 -15.73
CA LEU A 249 -12.12 -11.04 -16.48
C LEU A 249 -11.11 -10.08 -17.12
N SER A 250 -10.12 -9.61 -16.36
CA SER A 250 -9.09 -8.69 -16.85
C SER A 250 -8.30 -9.29 -18.03
N ASN A 251 -7.94 -10.58 -17.94
CA ASN A 251 -7.26 -11.29 -19.02
C ASN A 251 -8.12 -11.39 -20.29
N GLN A 252 -9.42 -11.68 -20.13
CA GLN A 252 -10.35 -11.70 -21.27
C GLN A 252 -10.47 -10.31 -21.92
N LEU A 253 -10.57 -9.26 -21.10
CA LEU A 253 -10.67 -7.89 -21.56
C LEU A 253 -9.41 -7.43 -22.31
N LEU A 254 -8.22 -7.79 -21.83
CA LEU A 254 -6.94 -7.40 -22.44
C LEU A 254 -6.80 -7.87 -23.89
N HIS A 255 -7.43 -8.99 -24.26
CA HIS A 255 -7.44 -9.53 -25.61
C HIS A 255 -8.63 -9.05 -26.46
N HIS A 256 -9.52 -8.24 -25.89
CA HIS A 256 -10.69 -7.74 -26.61
C HIS A 256 -10.30 -6.59 -27.57
N PRO A 257 -10.78 -6.57 -28.83
CA PRO A 257 -10.44 -5.53 -29.80
C PRO A 257 -10.75 -4.11 -29.32
N ASN A 258 -11.81 -3.96 -28.51
CA ASN A 258 -12.24 -2.66 -27.97
C ASN A 258 -11.74 -2.39 -26.55
N PHE A 259 -10.71 -3.10 -26.07
CA PHE A 259 -10.21 -3.01 -24.71
C PHE A 259 -10.01 -1.56 -24.23
N LEU A 260 -9.32 -0.74 -25.03
CA LEU A 260 -9.06 0.66 -24.69
C LEU A 260 -10.37 1.43 -24.47
N GLN A 261 -11.33 1.29 -25.39
CA GLN A 261 -12.64 1.94 -25.26
C GLN A 261 -13.39 1.46 -24.01
N MET A 262 -13.31 0.18 -23.67
CA MET A 262 -13.94 -0.36 -22.46
C MET A 262 -13.32 0.21 -21.18
N VAL A 263 -12.00 0.39 -21.15
CA VAL A 263 -11.28 1.02 -20.04
C VAL A 263 -11.66 2.49 -19.91
N LEU A 264 -11.68 3.23 -21.03
CA LEU A 264 -12.13 4.62 -21.07
C LEU A 264 -13.58 4.70 -20.57
N ASN A 265 -14.51 3.96 -21.16
CA ASN A 265 -15.92 3.95 -20.73
C ASN A 265 -16.05 3.66 -19.24
N ARG A 266 -15.26 2.73 -18.69
CA ARG A 266 -15.27 2.46 -17.26
C ARG A 266 -14.72 3.60 -16.40
N LEU A 267 -13.69 4.29 -16.89
CA LEU A 267 -13.10 5.46 -16.25
C LEU A 267 -13.98 6.71 -16.38
N TYR A 268 -14.91 6.79 -17.34
CA TYR A 268 -15.73 7.99 -17.60
C TYR A 268 -17.24 7.82 -17.38
N ALA A 269 -17.74 6.59 -17.18
CA ALA A 269 -19.15 6.31 -16.85
C ALA A 269 -19.45 6.56 -15.38
#